data_AF-A0A836CPF2-F1
#
_entry.id   AF-A0A836CPF2-F1
#
_cell.length_a   1.000
_cell.length_b   1.000
_cell.length_c   1.000
_cell.angle_alpha   90.00
_cell.angle_beta   90.00
_cell.angle_gamma   90.00
#
_symmetry.space_group_name_H-M   'P 1'
#
loop_
_entity.id
_entity.type
_entity.pdbx_description
1 polymer ?
#
loop_
_entity_poly.entity_id
_entity_poly.type
_entity_poly.pdbx_seq_one_letter_code
_entity_poly.pdbx_strand_id
1 'polypeptide(L)'
;MVIQGTAQHVPEVSDLLQRFAFVPNWRVDDVMISYAARGGSVGAHIDSYDVFLLQGTGQREWSIEAQPIATAEEEFSRLVPDINVRVLEDFNAARSWVLSPGDMLYLPPRWAHHGVSLDDECTTISIGFRAPSHRDLITFFMDAVASQRVPQTAMYEDPDLTIQDPDLTIQANPGQIQRGAIDRAREAVRSAVVTALNDEHFFADWFGAYVTKSRRDHTGYPVPLEPDEISTVYDSPSAVVDAMKRAAKSAADGGPFLYRSEGLAFAYVEHEGEKGATLFIDGHSFHLGPGMVFAAELLCQGPRLSPRDMGHHLTGAHAGDLAHLLQQLLLGGYLYAADD
;
A
#
# COMPACT_ATOMS: atom_id res chain seq x y z
N MET A 1 -6.89 17.75 17.24
CA MET A 1 -6.49 17.79 15.82
C MET A 1 -5.85 16.45 15.47
N VAL A 2 -6.10 15.95 14.27
CA VAL A 2 -5.50 14.72 13.76
C VAL A 2 -4.99 14.99 12.35
N ILE A 3 -3.77 14.58 12.05
CA ILE A 3 -3.14 14.70 10.74
C ILE A 3 -2.77 13.29 10.27
N GLN A 4 -3.20 12.95 9.07
CA GLN A 4 -2.96 11.66 8.43
C GLN A 4 -1.70 11.74 7.57
N GLY A 5 -1.03 10.61 7.32
CA GLY A 5 0.03 10.54 6.29
C GLY A 5 1.26 11.38 6.61
N THR A 6 1.55 11.63 7.88
CA THR A 6 2.64 12.55 8.26
C THR A 6 4.00 12.03 7.79
N ALA A 7 4.16 10.71 7.69
CA ALA A 7 5.35 10.07 7.14
C ALA A 7 5.63 10.40 5.67
N GLN A 8 4.64 10.91 4.91
CA GLN A 8 4.80 11.34 3.50
C GLN A 8 5.40 12.74 3.38
N HIS A 9 5.35 13.54 4.46
CA HIS A 9 5.71 14.96 4.43
C HIS A 9 6.88 15.30 5.35
N VAL A 10 7.19 14.43 6.32
CA VAL A 10 8.23 14.65 7.32
C VAL A 10 9.18 13.44 7.32
N PRO A 11 10.40 13.57 6.74
CA PRO A 11 11.35 12.47 6.64
C PRO A 11 11.66 11.79 7.98
N GLU A 12 11.76 12.55 9.08
CA GLU A 12 12.03 12.01 10.41
C GLU A 12 10.89 11.10 10.92
N VAL A 13 9.65 11.33 10.46
CA VAL A 13 8.52 10.44 10.74
C VAL A 13 8.57 9.20 9.85
N SER A 14 9.06 9.33 8.62
CA SER A 14 9.33 8.19 7.73
C SER A 14 10.41 7.26 8.32
N ASP A 15 11.47 7.84 8.90
CA ASP A 15 12.54 7.10 9.57
C ASP A 15 12.04 6.27 10.76
N LEU A 16 11.01 6.75 11.47
CA LEU A 16 10.39 5.99 12.56
C LEU A 16 9.83 4.64 12.08
N LEU A 17 9.31 4.57 10.84
CA LEU A 17 8.77 3.32 10.29
C LEU A 17 9.82 2.22 10.17
N GLN A 18 11.12 2.57 10.09
CA GLN A 18 12.21 1.59 10.07
C GLN A 18 12.30 0.77 11.36
N ARG A 19 11.82 1.32 12.48
CA ARG A 19 11.72 0.58 13.76
C ARG A 19 10.68 -0.55 13.69
N PHE A 20 9.79 -0.53 12.69
CA PHE A 20 8.71 -1.49 12.48
C PHE A 20 8.97 -2.45 11.31
N ALA A 21 10.20 -2.54 10.80
CA ALA A 21 10.60 -3.43 9.71
C ALA A 21 10.49 -4.95 10.02
N PHE A 22 10.03 -5.31 11.23
CA PHE A 22 9.59 -6.67 11.55
C PHE A 22 8.22 -7.01 10.95
N VAL A 23 7.46 -6.01 10.50
CA VAL A 23 6.21 -6.17 9.74
C VAL A 23 6.53 -5.98 8.25
N PRO A 24 6.00 -6.83 7.35
CA PRO A 24 6.22 -6.66 5.91
C PRO A 24 5.78 -5.29 5.39
N ASN A 25 6.58 -4.67 4.53
CA ASN A 25 6.33 -3.31 4.00
C ASN A 25 4.92 -3.10 3.45
N TRP A 26 4.33 -4.11 2.78
CA TRP A 26 2.99 -4.02 2.21
C TRP A 26 1.88 -3.88 3.26
N ARG A 27 2.12 -4.32 4.51
CA ARG A 27 1.18 -4.20 5.63
C ARG A 27 1.25 -2.84 6.31
N VAL A 28 2.32 -2.07 6.15
CA VAL A 28 2.40 -0.71 6.71
C VAL A 28 1.49 0.21 5.89
N ASP A 29 0.67 1.04 6.54
CA ASP A 29 -0.18 2.04 5.86
C ASP A 29 0.45 3.43 5.97
N ASP A 30 0.41 4.03 7.16
CA ASP A 30 0.93 5.37 7.38
C ASP A 30 1.24 5.67 8.86
N VAL A 31 1.71 6.89 9.10
CA VAL A 31 1.80 7.47 10.45
C VAL A 31 0.82 8.63 10.56
N MET A 32 -0.11 8.51 11.49
CA MET A 32 -1.05 9.55 11.88
C MET A 32 -0.57 10.21 13.17
N ILE A 33 -0.52 11.54 13.24
CA ILE A 33 -0.19 12.26 14.47
C ILE A 33 -1.40 13.04 14.96
N SER A 34 -1.71 12.89 16.24
CA SER A 34 -2.77 13.65 16.92
C SER A 34 -2.20 14.62 17.93
N TYR A 35 -2.87 15.77 18.07
CA TYR A 35 -2.67 16.75 19.12
C TYR A 35 -3.99 16.97 19.87
N ALA A 36 -3.95 16.97 21.20
CA ALA A 36 -5.10 17.21 22.06
C ALA A 36 -4.73 18.02 23.30
N ALA A 37 -5.57 19.00 23.63
CA ALA A 37 -5.56 19.62 24.95
C ALA A 37 -6.22 18.71 26.00
N ARG A 38 -6.18 19.10 27.28
CA ARG A 38 -6.70 18.32 28.40
C ARG A 38 -8.15 17.90 28.18
N GLY A 39 -8.45 16.63 28.39
CA GLY A 39 -9.75 16.03 28.14
C GLY A 39 -10.04 15.72 26.67
N GLY A 40 -9.17 16.11 25.74
CA GLY A 40 -9.36 15.86 24.31
C GLY A 40 -9.27 14.37 23.95
N SER A 41 -10.27 13.91 23.20
CA SER A 41 -10.46 12.51 22.79
C SER A 41 -11.18 12.47 21.43
N VAL A 42 -11.04 11.35 20.72
CA VAL A 42 -11.85 11.02 19.53
C VAL A 42 -13.08 10.17 19.88
N GLY A 43 -13.28 9.88 21.16
CA GLY A 43 -14.29 8.94 21.65
C GLY A 43 -13.78 7.50 21.71
N ALA A 44 -14.55 6.63 22.37
CA ALA A 44 -14.30 5.19 22.37
C ALA A 44 -14.62 4.62 20.99
N HIS A 45 -13.72 3.84 20.40
CA HIS A 45 -13.88 3.30 19.05
C HIS A 45 -13.08 2.01 18.86
N ILE A 46 -13.24 1.39 17.68
CA ILE A 46 -12.39 0.28 17.21
C ILE A 46 -11.74 0.65 15.89
N ASP A 47 -10.58 0.04 15.63
CA ASP A 47 -9.95 0.03 14.32
C ASP A 47 -10.03 -1.36 13.69
N SER A 48 -10.06 -1.44 12.36
CA SER A 48 -10.02 -2.72 11.63
C SER A 48 -8.60 -3.19 11.30
N TYR A 49 -7.60 -2.55 11.89
CA TYR A 49 -6.19 -2.77 11.63
C TYR A 49 -5.38 -2.80 12.94
N ASP A 50 -4.18 -3.38 12.85
CA ASP A 50 -3.18 -3.27 13.89
C ASP A 50 -2.71 -1.81 14.00
N VAL A 51 -2.41 -1.34 15.22
CA VAL A 51 -1.82 -0.02 15.45
C VAL A 51 -0.87 -0.02 16.64
N PHE A 52 0.25 0.69 16.50
CA PHE A 52 1.07 1.10 17.65
C PHE A 52 0.83 2.57 17.97
N LEU A 53 0.41 2.84 19.21
CA LEU A 53 0.18 4.17 19.76
C LEU A 53 1.40 4.57 20.57
N LEU A 54 2.32 5.31 19.95
CA LEU A 54 3.50 5.87 20.60
C LEU A 54 3.15 7.23 21.20
N GLN A 55 3.36 7.39 22.50
CA GLN A 55 3.11 8.64 23.18
C GLN A 55 4.23 9.65 22.89
N GLY A 56 3.86 10.80 22.34
CA GLY A 56 4.75 11.93 22.10
C GLY A 56 4.83 12.83 23.32
N THR A 57 4.50 14.11 23.19
CA THR A 57 4.44 15.07 24.31
C THR A 57 3.23 14.81 25.22
N GLY A 58 3.34 15.23 26.48
CA GLY A 58 2.25 15.12 27.47
C GLY A 58 1.87 13.68 27.82
N GLN A 59 0.85 13.53 28.65
CA GLN A 59 0.31 12.22 29.06
C GLN A 59 -1.07 11.94 28.49
N ARG A 60 -1.34 10.67 28.21
CA ARG A 60 -2.67 10.19 27.76
C ARG A 60 -3.07 8.96 28.55
N GLU A 61 -4.29 8.96 29.08
CA GLU A 61 -4.90 7.76 29.63
C GLU A 61 -5.54 6.96 28.49
N TRP A 62 -5.05 5.74 28.28
CA TRP A 62 -5.64 4.78 27.36
C TRP A 62 -6.37 3.69 28.13
N SER A 63 -7.61 3.44 27.75
CA SER A 63 -8.41 2.33 28.26
C SER A 63 -8.82 1.39 27.14
N ILE A 64 -8.98 0.11 27.44
CA ILE A 64 -9.50 -0.90 26.49
C ILE A 64 -10.58 -1.77 27.14
N GLU A 65 -11.46 -2.36 26.32
CA GLU A 65 -12.39 -3.40 26.77
C GLU A 65 -11.70 -4.76 26.96
N ALA A 66 -12.39 -5.70 27.60
CA ALA A 66 -11.84 -7.01 27.94
C ALA A 66 -11.67 -7.95 26.73
N GLN A 67 -12.44 -7.73 25.66
CA GLN A 67 -12.53 -8.59 24.48
C GLN A 67 -12.66 -7.72 23.22
N PRO A 68 -12.22 -8.21 22.05
CA PRO A 68 -12.47 -7.54 20.78
C PRO A 68 -13.95 -7.65 20.38
N ILE A 69 -14.43 -6.66 19.64
CA ILE A 69 -15.76 -6.69 19.01
C ILE A 69 -15.72 -7.71 17.86
N ALA A 70 -16.55 -8.75 17.92
CA ALA A 70 -16.41 -9.91 17.04
C ALA A 70 -16.92 -9.66 15.62
N THR A 71 -18.00 -8.89 15.46
CA THR A 71 -18.68 -8.73 14.16
C THR A 71 -18.98 -7.27 13.83
N ALA A 72 -19.13 -6.98 12.53
CA ALA A 72 -19.56 -5.66 12.06
C ALA A 72 -20.99 -5.30 12.53
N GLU A 73 -21.84 -6.31 12.72
CA GLU A 73 -23.19 -6.12 13.27
C GLU A 73 -23.15 -5.71 14.75
N GLU A 74 -22.26 -6.32 15.55
CA GLU A 74 -22.02 -5.93 16.94
C GLU A 74 -21.42 -4.52 17.03
N GLU A 75 -20.47 -4.18 16.15
CA GLU A 75 -19.93 -2.82 16.06
C GLU A 75 -21.06 -1.83 15.79
N PHE A 76 -21.83 -2.06 14.72
CA PHE A 76 -22.87 -1.15 14.26
C PHE A 76 -23.98 -0.92 15.31
N SER A 77 -24.37 -1.96 16.04
CA SER A 77 -25.40 -1.83 17.09
C SER A 77 -24.94 -1.05 18.32
N ARG A 78 -23.62 -0.89 18.50
CA ARG A 78 -23.00 -0.14 19.60
C ARG A 78 -22.57 1.27 19.20
N LEU A 79 -22.71 1.67 17.95
CA LEU A 79 -22.32 3.01 17.50
C LEU A 79 -23.36 4.05 17.96
N VAL A 80 -22.87 5.23 18.33
CA VAL A 80 -23.73 6.40 18.50
C VAL A 80 -24.39 6.72 17.15
N PRO A 81 -25.73 6.79 17.10
CA PRO A 81 -26.44 7.08 15.86
C PRO A 81 -26.24 8.55 15.42
N ASP A 82 -26.44 8.79 14.12
CA ASP A 82 -26.53 10.14 13.53
C ASP A 82 -25.28 11.04 13.69
N ILE A 83 -24.09 10.44 13.78
CA ILE A 83 -22.81 11.16 13.75
C ILE A 83 -21.88 10.62 12.65
N ASN A 84 -21.01 11.49 12.13
CA ASN A 84 -20.08 11.15 11.04
C ASN A 84 -18.79 10.45 11.50
N VAL A 85 -18.72 10.04 12.77
CA VAL A 85 -17.56 9.37 13.37
C VAL A 85 -18.01 8.08 14.05
N ARG A 86 -17.18 7.04 13.98
CA ARG A 86 -17.50 5.74 14.58
C ARG A 86 -17.12 5.74 16.06
N VAL A 87 -18.03 6.25 16.89
CA VAL A 87 -17.89 6.26 18.36
C VAL A 87 -18.86 5.26 18.95
N LEU A 88 -18.37 4.44 19.88
CA LEU A 88 -19.18 3.51 20.66
C LEU A 88 -20.00 4.30 21.70
N GLU A 89 -21.30 4.03 21.75
CA GLU A 89 -22.22 4.62 22.74
C GLU A 89 -21.87 4.14 24.15
N ASP A 90 -21.67 2.83 24.30
CA ASP A 90 -21.26 2.18 25.53
C ASP A 90 -19.82 1.65 25.43
N PHE A 91 -19.00 2.03 26.42
CA PHE A 91 -17.62 1.57 26.57
C PHE A 91 -17.33 1.16 28.00
N ASN A 92 -16.94 -0.10 28.22
CA ASN A 92 -16.63 -0.63 29.54
C ASN A 92 -15.14 -0.92 29.69
N ALA A 93 -14.40 0.03 30.27
CA ALA A 93 -12.97 -0.09 30.50
C ALA A 93 -12.65 -1.29 31.39
N ALA A 94 -11.92 -2.26 30.84
CA ALA A 94 -11.42 -3.41 31.58
C ALA A 94 -9.98 -3.20 32.06
N ARG A 95 -9.18 -2.45 31.30
CA ARG A 95 -7.80 -2.08 31.65
C ARG A 95 -7.51 -0.66 31.21
N SER A 96 -6.70 0.04 31.99
CA SER A 96 -6.31 1.42 31.73
C SER A 96 -4.84 1.65 32.08
N TRP A 97 -4.18 2.51 31.32
CA TRP A 97 -2.80 2.91 31.51
C TRP A 97 -2.65 4.40 31.21
N VAL A 98 -1.81 5.09 31.98
CA VAL A 98 -1.34 6.43 31.64
C VAL A 98 -0.01 6.29 30.94
N LEU A 99 0.03 6.64 29.65
CA LEU A 99 1.25 6.64 28.86
C LEU A 99 1.94 8.00 28.99
N SER A 100 3.25 7.96 29.20
CA SER A 100 4.17 9.10 29.22
C SER A 100 5.00 9.13 27.94
N PRO A 101 5.69 10.25 27.61
CA PRO A 101 6.51 10.34 26.42
C PRO A 101 7.49 9.16 26.25
N GLY A 102 7.41 8.49 25.10
CA GLY A 102 8.21 7.28 24.79
C GLY A 102 7.54 5.95 25.10
N ASP A 103 6.46 5.93 25.90
CA ASP A 103 5.66 4.73 26.11
C ASP A 103 4.86 4.38 24.85
N MET A 104 4.58 3.09 24.67
CA MET A 104 3.88 2.57 23.49
C MET A 104 2.82 1.55 23.86
N LEU A 105 1.64 1.68 23.26
CA LEU A 105 0.55 0.72 23.37
C LEU A 105 0.29 0.08 22.00
N TYR A 106 0.32 -1.24 21.95
CA TYR A 106 -0.08 -1.99 20.76
C TYR A 106 -1.54 -2.43 20.89
N LEU A 107 -2.32 -2.22 19.83
CA LEU A 107 -3.70 -2.69 19.73
C LEU A 107 -3.88 -3.54 18.46
N PRO A 108 -4.32 -4.81 18.60
CA PRO A 108 -4.78 -5.60 17.47
C PRO A 108 -6.11 -5.07 16.92
N PRO A 109 -6.53 -5.52 15.72
CA PRO A 109 -7.81 -5.16 15.13
C PRO A 109 -8.98 -5.44 16.08
N ARG A 110 -9.95 -4.54 16.05
CA ARG A 110 -11.27 -4.65 16.65
C ARG A 110 -11.29 -4.60 18.17
N TRP A 111 -10.19 -4.22 18.81
CA TRP A 111 -10.17 -3.92 20.24
C TRP A 111 -10.71 -2.52 20.50
N ALA A 112 -11.80 -2.45 21.27
CA ALA A 112 -12.39 -1.19 21.67
C ALA A 112 -11.45 -0.46 22.62
N HIS A 113 -11.14 0.79 22.30
CA HIS A 113 -10.18 1.59 23.03
C HIS A 113 -10.60 3.06 23.12
N HIS A 114 -10.17 3.73 24.19
CA HIS A 114 -10.52 5.12 24.46
C HIS A 114 -9.32 5.85 25.06
N GLY A 115 -8.86 6.89 24.37
CA GLY A 115 -7.68 7.67 24.76
C GLY A 115 -8.04 9.10 25.13
N VAL A 116 -7.85 9.48 26.40
CA VAL A 116 -8.15 10.82 26.90
C VAL A 116 -6.87 11.55 27.27
N SER A 117 -6.65 12.74 26.69
CA SER A 117 -5.50 13.58 27.04
C SER A 117 -5.58 14.04 28.49
N LEU A 118 -4.48 13.88 29.23
CA LEU A 118 -4.36 14.35 30.60
C LEU A 118 -3.66 15.70 30.71
N ASP A 119 -3.13 16.26 29.61
CA ASP A 119 -2.37 17.51 29.60
C ASP A 119 -2.83 18.46 28.50
N ASP A 120 -2.45 19.74 28.62
CA ASP A 120 -2.84 20.78 27.66
C ASP A 120 -2.11 20.65 26.31
N GLU A 121 -0.99 19.93 26.28
CA GLU A 121 -0.15 19.67 25.10
C GLU A 121 0.18 18.17 24.96
N CYS A 122 -0.80 17.37 24.58
CA CYS A 122 -0.63 15.92 24.41
C CYS A 122 -0.56 15.55 22.93
N THR A 123 0.47 14.79 22.53
CA THR A 123 0.57 14.21 21.20
C THR A 123 0.68 12.70 21.23
N THR A 124 0.06 12.04 20.25
CA THR A 124 0.18 10.60 20.04
C THR A 124 0.49 10.34 18.58
N ILE A 125 1.51 9.53 18.34
CA ILE A 125 1.99 9.09 17.03
C ILE A 125 1.44 7.67 16.83
N SER A 126 0.47 7.53 15.92
CA SER A 126 -0.17 6.27 15.59
C SER A 126 0.46 5.67 14.34
N ILE A 127 1.18 4.57 14.51
CA ILE A 127 1.76 3.79 13.41
C ILE A 127 0.71 2.76 12.99
N GLY A 128 0.02 3.07 11.89
CA GLY A 128 -1.09 2.28 11.37
C GLY A 128 -0.62 1.23 10.38
N PHE A 129 -1.24 0.06 10.46
CA PHE A 129 -1.10 -0.98 9.43
C PHE A 129 -2.37 -1.05 8.60
N ARG A 130 -2.28 -1.72 7.45
CA ARG A 130 -3.42 -2.01 6.60
C ARG A 130 -3.59 -3.50 6.42
N ALA A 131 -4.84 -3.90 6.28
CA ALA A 131 -5.25 -5.19 5.78
C ALA A 131 -6.43 -4.94 4.83
N PRO A 132 -6.34 -5.30 3.54
CA PRO A 132 -7.48 -5.20 2.64
C PRO A 132 -8.67 -6.02 3.15
N SER A 133 -9.88 -5.48 3.03
CA SER A 133 -11.06 -6.29 3.33
C SER A 133 -11.29 -7.33 2.22
N HIS A 134 -11.94 -8.45 2.56
CA HIS A 134 -12.34 -9.43 1.53
C HIS A 134 -13.21 -8.79 0.44
N ARG A 135 -14.04 -7.81 0.80
CA ARG A 135 -14.85 -7.06 -0.16
C ARG A 135 -13.95 -6.30 -1.14
N ASP A 136 -12.95 -5.59 -0.65
CA ASP A 136 -12.04 -4.84 -1.51
C ASP A 136 -11.22 -5.77 -2.41
N LEU A 137 -10.72 -6.88 -1.87
CA LEU A 137 -10.01 -7.88 -2.67
C LEU A 137 -10.88 -8.38 -3.84
N ILE A 138 -12.15 -8.72 -3.58
CA ILE A 138 -13.07 -9.15 -4.63
C ILE A 138 -13.34 -8.01 -5.61
N THR A 139 -13.70 -6.83 -5.12
CA THR A 139 -14.07 -5.69 -5.98
C THR A 139 -12.93 -5.29 -6.90
N PHE A 140 -11.74 -5.03 -6.36
CA PHE A 140 -10.62 -4.56 -7.14
C PHE A 140 -9.99 -5.66 -8.01
N PHE A 141 -10.11 -6.93 -7.63
CA PHE A 141 -9.72 -8.02 -8.52
C PHE A 141 -10.66 -8.12 -9.72
N MET A 142 -11.98 -8.06 -9.49
CA MET A 142 -12.96 -8.10 -10.58
C MET A 142 -12.78 -6.93 -11.55
N ASP A 143 -12.47 -5.73 -11.05
CA ASP A 143 -12.13 -4.57 -11.88
C ASP A 143 -10.87 -4.82 -12.73
N ALA A 144 -9.83 -5.45 -12.15
CA ALA A 144 -8.62 -5.81 -12.88
C ALA A 144 -8.89 -6.87 -13.96
N VAL A 145 -9.71 -7.89 -13.66
CA VAL A 145 -10.14 -8.90 -14.65
C VAL A 145 -10.88 -8.23 -15.80
N ALA A 146 -11.85 -7.37 -15.49
CA ALA A 146 -12.66 -6.69 -16.50
C ALA A 146 -11.81 -5.75 -17.38
N SER A 147 -10.84 -5.04 -16.80
CA SER A 147 -10.04 -4.05 -17.53
C SER A 147 -8.85 -4.65 -18.32
N GLN A 148 -8.29 -5.78 -17.88
CA GLN A 148 -7.03 -6.31 -18.43
C GLN A 148 -7.17 -7.69 -19.08
N ARG A 149 -8.19 -8.49 -18.70
CA ARG A 149 -8.35 -9.88 -19.16
C ARG A 149 -9.54 -10.10 -20.07
N VAL A 150 -10.52 -9.19 -20.03
CA VAL A 150 -11.68 -9.22 -20.92
C VAL A 150 -11.46 -8.22 -22.06
N PRO A 151 -11.48 -8.65 -23.33
CA PRO A 151 -11.40 -7.72 -24.46
C PRO A 151 -12.54 -6.71 -24.41
N GLN A 152 -12.26 -5.43 -24.66
CA GLN A 152 -13.31 -4.38 -24.71
C GLN A 152 -14.41 -4.68 -25.74
N THR A 153 -14.09 -5.47 -26.77
CA THR A 153 -15.03 -5.87 -27.82
C THR A 153 -15.81 -7.14 -27.50
N ALA A 154 -15.52 -7.81 -26.38
CA ALA A 154 -16.23 -9.01 -25.98
C ALA A 154 -17.67 -8.65 -25.60
N MET A 155 -18.63 -9.21 -26.33
CA MET A 155 -20.06 -9.00 -26.11
C MET A 155 -20.73 -10.32 -25.74
N TYR A 156 -21.91 -10.23 -25.12
CA TYR A 156 -22.76 -11.39 -24.98
C TYR A 156 -23.14 -11.92 -26.37
N GLU A 157 -23.04 -13.24 -26.57
CA GLU A 157 -23.41 -13.92 -27.80
C GLU A 157 -24.52 -14.94 -27.55
N ASP A 158 -25.51 -14.91 -28.43
CA ASP A 158 -26.63 -15.85 -28.52
C ASP A 158 -26.70 -16.43 -29.94
N PRO A 159 -25.78 -17.35 -30.29
CA PRO A 159 -25.74 -17.93 -31.63
C PRO A 159 -27.05 -18.61 -32.04
N ASP A 160 -27.79 -19.15 -31.06
CA ASP A 160 -29.10 -19.76 -31.25
C ASP A 160 -30.21 -18.74 -31.59
N LEU A 161 -29.97 -17.44 -31.44
CA LEU A 161 -30.90 -16.34 -31.71
C LEU A 161 -30.41 -15.51 -32.90
N THR A 162 -30.29 -16.16 -34.05
CA THR A 162 -29.96 -15.46 -35.30
C THR A 162 -31.24 -14.91 -35.92
N ILE A 163 -31.42 -13.58 -35.94
CA ILE A 163 -32.63 -12.92 -36.50
C ILE A 163 -32.88 -13.28 -37.98
N GLN A 164 -31.82 -13.68 -38.69
CA GLN A 164 -31.88 -14.10 -40.09
C GLN A 164 -32.18 -15.60 -40.28
N ASP A 165 -32.29 -16.37 -39.19
CA ASP A 165 -32.61 -17.80 -39.24
C ASP A 165 -34.10 -18.00 -39.56
N PRO A 166 -34.46 -18.62 -40.71
CA PRO A 166 -35.85 -18.89 -41.05
C PRO A 166 -36.53 -19.89 -40.10
N ASP A 167 -35.75 -20.69 -39.36
CA ASP A 167 -36.24 -21.67 -38.38
C ASP A 167 -36.20 -21.12 -36.94
N LEU A 168 -35.93 -19.81 -36.76
CA LEU A 168 -35.87 -19.16 -35.46
C LEU A 168 -37.17 -19.37 -34.68
N THR A 169 -37.04 -20.07 -33.55
CA THR A 169 -38.17 -20.25 -32.63
C THR A 169 -38.36 -18.98 -31.79
N ILE A 170 -39.39 -18.21 -32.12
CA ILE A 170 -39.73 -16.99 -31.37
C ILE A 170 -40.26 -17.36 -29.98
N GLN A 171 -39.66 -16.78 -28.94
CA GLN A 171 -40.14 -16.97 -27.58
C GLN A 171 -41.56 -16.43 -27.39
N ALA A 172 -42.39 -17.16 -26.64
CA ALA A 172 -43.81 -16.81 -26.47
C ALA A 172 -44.04 -15.52 -25.66
N ASN A 173 -43.17 -15.24 -24.67
CA ASN A 173 -43.24 -14.03 -23.86
C ASN A 173 -41.94 -13.21 -24.03
N PRO A 174 -41.95 -12.02 -24.66
CA PRO A 174 -40.75 -11.21 -24.88
C PRO A 174 -40.10 -10.71 -23.57
N GLY A 175 -40.82 -10.67 -22.46
CA GLY A 175 -40.27 -10.28 -21.15
C GLY A 175 -39.52 -11.40 -20.41
N GLN A 176 -39.56 -12.64 -20.92
CA GLN A 176 -38.90 -13.77 -20.26
C GLN A 176 -37.41 -13.82 -20.63
N ILE A 177 -36.54 -13.68 -19.62
CA ILE A 177 -35.13 -14.04 -19.75
C ILE A 177 -35.03 -15.56 -19.67
N GLN A 178 -34.72 -16.21 -20.77
CA GLN A 178 -34.62 -17.67 -20.83
C GLN A 178 -33.48 -18.17 -19.94
N ARG A 179 -33.65 -19.37 -19.38
CA ARG A 179 -32.62 -20.01 -18.54
C ARG A 179 -31.28 -20.13 -19.27
N GLY A 180 -31.31 -20.48 -20.57
CA GLY A 180 -30.11 -20.54 -21.41
C GLY A 180 -29.38 -19.20 -21.52
N ALA A 181 -30.09 -18.07 -21.53
CA ALA A 181 -29.46 -16.75 -21.53
C ALA A 181 -28.71 -16.47 -20.22
N ILE A 182 -29.32 -16.83 -19.08
CA ILE A 182 -28.70 -16.73 -17.75
C ILE A 182 -27.47 -17.64 -17.65
N ASP A 183 -27.57 -18.87 -18.16
CA ASP A 183 -26.47 -19.84 -18.07
C ASP A 183 -25.28 -19.43 -18.95
N ARG A 184 -25.52 -18.88 -20.16
CA ARG A 184 -24.47 -18.27 -21.00
C ARG A 184 -23.81 -17.07 -20.32
N ALA A 185 -24.60 -16.16 -19.74
CA ALA A 185 -24.06 -15.01 -19.02
C ALA A 185 -23.22 -15.44 -17.80
N ARG A 186 -23.69 -16.43 -17.04
CA ARG A 186 -22.93 -17.04 -15.93
C ARG A 186 -21.62 -17.63 -16.43
N GLU A 187 -21.63 -18.33 -17.57
CA GLU A 187 -20.43 -18.94 -18.13
C GLU A 187 -19.39 -17.92 -18.56
N ALA A 188 -19.81 -16.83 -19.21
CA ALA A 188 -18.92 -15.76 -19.62
C ALA A 188 -18.18 -15.15 -18.40
N VAL A 189 -18.91 -14.84 -17.34
CA VAL A 189 -18.33 -14.32 -16.08
C VAL A 189 -17.42 -15.36 -15.43
N ARG A 190 -17.90 -16.61 -15.30
CA ARG A 190 -17.15 -17.70 -14.66
C ARG A 190 -15.83 -17.96 -15.38
N SER A 191 -15.85 -18.06 -16.70
CA SER A 191 -14.67 -18.33 -17.52
C SER A 191 -13.60 -17.25 -17.35
N ALA A 192 -13.99 -15.97 -17.43
CA ALA A 192 -13.06 -14.85 -17.24
C ALA A 192 -12.42 -14.85 -15.84
N VAL A 193 -13.25 -15.00 -14.80
CA VAL A 193 -12.77 -14.98 -13.40
C VAL A 193 -11.90 -16.19 -13.09
N VAL A 194 -12.33 -17.40 -13.46
CA VAL A 194 -11.57 -18.63 -13.18
C VAL A 194 -10.24 -18.64 -13.94
N THR A 195 -10.22 -18.18 -15.18
CA THR A 195 -8.98 -18.05 -15.95
C THR A 195 -8.00 -17.10 -15.27
N ALA A 196 -8.48 -15.96 -14.78
CA ALA A 196 -7.64 -14.98 -14.09
C ALA A 196 -7.17 -15.48 -12.71
N LEU A 197 -8.00 -16.21 -11.96
CA LEU A 197 -7.63 -16.79 -10.65
C LEU A 197 -6.56 -17.88 -10.79
N ASN A 198 -6.61 -18.64 -11.88
CA ASN A 198 -5.63 -19.70 -12.15
C ASN A 198 -4.33 -19.19 -12.79
N ASP A 199 -4.26 -17.90 -13.10
CA ASP A 199 -3.06 -17.24 -13.61
C ASP A 199 -2.29 -16.63 -12.43
N GLU A 200 -1.39 -17.43 -11.85
CA GLU A 200 -0.64 -17.05 -10.65
C GLU A 200 0.17 -15.76 -10.84
N HIS A 201 0.74 -15.55 -12.03
CA HIS A 201 1.51 -14.34 -12.33
C HIS A 201 0.62 -13.11 -12.35
N PHE A 202 -0.52 -13.18 -13.06
CA PHE A 202 -1.49 -12.09 -13.08
C PHE A 202 -2.03 -11.78 -11.68
N PHE A 203 -2.36 -12.81 -10.89
CA PHE A 203 -2.88 -12.60 -9.53
C PHE A 203 -1.83 -11.98 -8.60
N ALA A 204 -0.59 -12.46 -8.65
CA ALA A 204 0.51 -11.90 -7.86
C ALA A 204 0.81 -10.44 -8.25
N ASP A 205 0.85 -10.15 -9.54
CA ASP A 205 1.08 -8.79 -10.04
C ASP A 205 -0.05 -7.83 -9.66
N TRP A 206 -1.30 -8.26 -9.82
CA TRP A 206 -2.46 -7.50 -9.36
C TRP A 206 -2.41 -7.24 -7.86
N PHE A 207 -2.17 -8.29 -7.06
CA PHE A 207 -2.19 -8.17 -5.61
C PHE A 207 -1.08 -7.23 -5.15
N GLY A 208 0.16 -7.41 -5.64
CA GLY A 208 1.30 -6.56 -5.32
C GLY A 208 1.07 -5.10 -5.68
N ALA A 209 0.53 -4.82 -6.87
CA ALA A 209 0.16 -3.47 -7.26
C ALA A 209 -0.95 -2.91 -6.35
N TYR A 210 -2.02 -3.67 -6.14
CA TYR A 210 -3.15 -3.23 -5.31
C TYR A 210 -2.73 -2.89 -3.87
N VAL A 211 -1.91 -3.74 -3.24
CA VAL A 211 -1.50 -3.52 -1.85
C VAL A 211 -0.34 -2.54 -1.70
N THR A 212 0.35 -2.11 -2.75
CA THR A 212 1.39 -1.07 -2.65
C THR A 212 0.88 0.30 -3.03
N LYS A 213 -0.23 0.40 -3.76
CA LYS A 213 -0.85 1.66 -4.16
C LYS A 213 -1.14 2.53 -2.94
N SER A 214 -0.66 3.78 -2.98
CA SER A 214 -0.99 4.79 -1.98
C SER A 214 -2.48 5.10 -2.05
N ARG A 215 -3.08 5.25 -0.87
CA ARG A 215 -4.50 5.63 -0.72
C ARG A 215 -4.71 7.14 -0.74
N ARG A 216 -3.64 7.92 -0.82
CA ARG A 216 -3.67 9.38 -0.69
C ARG A 216 -2.99 10.05 -1.86
N ASP A 217 -3.50 11.24 -2.19
CA ASP A 217 -3.01 12.05 -3.29
C ASP A 217 -1.52 12.36 -3.11
N HIS A 218 -0.77 12.22 -4.19
CA HIS A 218 0.66 12.52 -4.25
C HIS A 218 0.95 13.99 -4.55
N THR A 219 -0.07 14.86 -4.54
CA THR A 219 0.13 16.30 -4.68
C THR A 219 1.14 16.81 -3.65
N GLY A 220 2.35 17.18 -4.10
CA GLY A 220 3.40 17.74 -3.25
C GLY A 220 4.46 16.74 -2.75
N TYR A 221 4.48 15.51 -3.25
CA TYR A 221 5.70 14.68 -3.24
C TYR A 221 6.85 15.44 -3.94
N PRO A 222 8.14 15.13 -3.69
CA PRO A 222 9.22 15.74 -4.44
C PRO A 222 8.88 15.67 -5.92
N VAL A 223 8.83 16.85 -6.55
CA VAL A 223 8.45 17.02 -7.95
C VAL A 223 9.31 16.03 -8.75
N PRO A 224 8.73 15.16 -9.61
CA PRO A 224 9.52 14.41 -10.57
C PRO A 224 10.48 15.39 -11.20
N LEU A 225 11.79 15.12 -11.20
CA LEU A 225 12.80 16.06 -11.70
C LEU A 225 12.29 16.65 -13.03
N GLU A 226 11.78 17.88 -12.99
CA GLU A 226 11.49 18.60 -14.22
C GLU A 226 12.84 18.67 -14.94
N PRO A 227 12.90 18.50 -16.27
CA PRO A 227 14.17 18.53 -17.01
C PRO A 227 15.04 19.76 -16.68
N ASP A 228 14.42 20.81 -16.14
CA ASP A 228 15.02 22.09 -15.79
C ASP A 228 15.20 22.31 -14.25
N GLU A 229 14.62 21.46 -13.38
CA GLU A 229 14.89 21.42 -11.92
C GLU A 229 15.78 20.22 -11.57
N ILE A 230 16.91 20.21 -12.26
CA ILE A 230 18.12 19.48 -11.92
C ILE A 230 18.47 19.77 -10.46
N SER A 231 18.61 18.70 -9.66
CA SER A 231 19.32 18.71 -8.37
C SER A 231 20.48 19.70 -8.44
N THR A 232 20.70 20.52 -7.41
CA THR A 232 21.87 21.42 -7.35
C THR A 232 23.22 20.68 -7.49
N VAL A 233 23.23 19.33 -7.62
CA VAL A 233 24.38 18.44 -7.69
C VAL A 233 24.41 17.53 -8.95
N TYR A 234 23.28 17.15 -9.59
CA TYR A 234 23.27 16.19 -10.73
C TYR A 234 22.30 16.51 -11.88
N ASP A 235 22.84 16.61 -13.10
CA ASP A 235 22.11 17.02 -14.32
C ASP A 235 21.09 16.01 -14.89
N SER A 236 21.10 14.75 -14.45
CA SER A 236 20.16 13.72 -14.93
C SER A 236 20.16 12.45 -14.05
N PRO A 237 19.13 11.59 -14.15
CA PRO A 237 19.15 10.27 -13.54
C PRO A 237 20.34 9.40 -13.95
N SER A 238 20.80 9.51 -15.20
CA SER A 238 22.02 8.82 -15.65
C SER A 238 23.26 9.36 -14.94
N ALA A 239 23.35 10.68 -14.72
CA ALA A 239 24.46 11.29 -14.01
C ALA A 239 24.53 10.84 -12.54
N VAL A 240 23.38 10.68 -11.87
CA VAL A 240 23.29 10.10 -10.51
C VAL A 240 23.83 8.68 -10.51
N VAL A 241 23.33 7.81 -11.40
CA VAL A 241 23.77 6.41 -11.47
C VAL A 241 25.25 6.30 -11.81
N ASP A 242 25.77 7.17 -12.69
CA ASP A 242 27.19 7.20 -13.02
C ASP A 242 28.04 7.72 -11.84
N ALA A 243 27.54 8.65 -11.04
CA ALA A 243 28.18 9.10 -9.81
C ALA A 243 28.25 7.95 -8.78
N MET A 244 27.17 7.20 -8.59
CA MET A 244 27.15 6.01 -7.75
C MET A 244 28.14 4.94 -8.24
N LYS A 245 28.21 4.70 -9.56
CA LYS A 245 29.19 3.78 -10.16
C LYS A 245 30.64 4.21 -9.90
N ARG A 246 30.94 5.51 -9.98
CA ARG A 246 32.28 6.04 -9.69
C ARG A 246 32.63 5.88 -8.21
N ALA A 247 31.70 6.26 -7.34
CA ALA A 247 31.80 6.11 -5.89
C ALA A 247 32.12 4.66 -5.50
N ALA A 248 31.29 3.73 -5.96
CA ALA A 248 31.45 2.30 -5.77
C ALA A 248 32.83 1.76 -6.18
N LYS A 249 33.36 2.19 -7.32
CA LYS A 249 34.68 1.76 -7.82
C LYS A 249 35.84 2.34 -7.03
N SER A 250 35.68 3.56 -6.52
CA SER A 250 36.77 4.27 -5.84
C SER A 250 36.99 3.81 -4.41
N ALA A 251 36.03 3.07 -3.81
CA ALA A 251 35.99 2.75 -2.38
C ALA A 251 36.18 3.98 -1.46
N ALA A 252 35.98 5.18 -2.00
CA ALA A 252 36.01 6.42 -1.25
C ALA A 252 34.62 6.69 -0.65
N ASP A 253 34.60 7.25 0.55
CA ASP A 253 33.38 7.82 1.15
C ASP A 253 32.99 9.07 0.33
N GLY A 254 32.20 8.87 -0.72
CA GLY A 254 31.72 9.97 -1.56
C GLY A 254 30.88 9.44 -2.72
N GLY A 255 29.77 10.13 -3.00
CA GLY A 255 28.76 9.75 -4.00
C GLY A 255 27.35 9.87 -3.42
N PRO A 256 26.32 10.01 -4.27
CA PRO A 256 24.97 10.25 -3.78
C PRO A 256 24.39 8.97 -3.17
N PHE A 257 23.66 9.13 -2.07
CA PHE A 257 22.77 8.11 -1.57
C PHE A 257 21.45 8.19 -2.35
N LEU A 258 20.82 7.04 -2.58
CA LEU A 258 19.45 7.01 -3.06
C LEU A 258 18.52 6.79 -1.87
N TYR A 259 17.48 7.61 -1.81
CA TYR A 259 16.43 7.52 -0.83
C TYR A 259 15.13 7.14 -1.52
N ARG A 260 14.34 6.27 -0.88
CA ARG A 260 12.95 6.06 -1.30
C ARG A 260 12.16 7.31 -0.97
N SER A 261 11.30 7.72 -1.90
CA SER A 261 10.35 8.79 -1.63
C SER A 261 9.41 8.40 -0.48
N GLU A 262 9.12 9.39 0.34
CA GLU A 262 8.50 9.23 1.65
C GLU A 262 7.09 8.61 1.58
N GLY A 263 6.81 7.63 2.44
CA GLY A 263 5.51 6.98 2.51
C GLY A 263 5.13 6.11 1.31
N LEU A 264 6.06 5.80 0.41
CA LEU A 264 5.86 4.79 -0.62
C LEU A 264 6.15 3.37 -0.09
N ALA A 265 5.26 2.44 -0.43
CA ALA A 265 5.46 1.03 -0.11
C ALA A 265 6.25 0.35 -1.23
N PHE A 266 7.45 -0.13 -0.89
CA PHE A 266 8.26 -0.99 -1.75
C PHE A 266 8.06 -2.44 -1.30
N ALA A 267 7.54 -3.27 -2.19
CA ALA A 267 7.37 -4.70 -1.96
C ALA A 267 7.70 -5.47 -3.23
N TYR A 268 7.94 -6.77 -3.13
CA TYR A 268 8.22 -7.59 -4.29
C TYR A 268 7.66 -8.99 -4.13
N VAL A 269 7.47 -9.67 -5.26
CA VAL A 269 7.16 -11.10 -5.33
C VAL A 269 8.22 -11.76 -6.21
N GLU A 270 8.84 -12.81 -5.70
CA GLU A 270 9.65 -13.73 -6.49
C GLU A 270 8.75 -14.72 -7.22
N HIS A 271 9.00 -14.93 -8.50
CA HIS A 271 8.26 -15.89 -9.32
C HIS A 271 8.90 -17.27 -9.21
N GLU A 272 8.08 -18.33 -9.15
CA GLU A 272 8.60 -19.69 -9.10
C GLU A 272 9.39 -20.07 -10.37
N GLY A 273 10.50 -20.80 -10.16
CA GLY A 273 11.46 -21.14 -11.20
C GLY A 273 12.43 -20.00 -11.50
N GLU A 274 13.31 -20.17 -12.49
CA GLU A 274 14.21 -19.10 -12.95
C GLU A 274 13.43 -18.04 -13.76
N LYS A 275 12.41 -17.42 -13.16
CA LYS A 275 11.54 -16.43 -13.80
C LYS A 275 11.73 -15.00 -13.28
N GLY A 276 12.54 -14.81 -12.24
CA GLY A 276 12.86 -13.49 -11.69
C GLY A 276 11.84 -13.02 -10.65
N ALA A 277 11.56 -11.72 -10.62
CA ALA A 277 10.71 -11.10 -9.62
C ALA A 277 9.89 -9.95 -10.21
N THR A 278 8.78 -9.58 -9.59
CA THR A 278 8.11 -8.30 -9.82
C THR A 278 8.31 -7.40 -8.60
N LEU A 279 8.87 -6.21 -8.81
CA LEU A 279 8.93 -5.13 -7.81
C LEU A 279 7.68 -4.26 -7.95
N PHE A 280 7.07 -3.93 -6.81
CA PHE A 280 5.86 -3.11 -6.71
C PHE A 280 6.16 -1.84 -5.93
N ILE A 281 5.86 -0.70 -6.56
CA ILE A 281 5.99 0.62 -5.94
C ILE A 281 4.76 1.44 -6.33
N ASP A 282 4.00 1.88 -5.34
CA ASP A 282 2.80 2.71 -5.52
C ASP A 282 1.78 2.17 -6.54
N GLY A 283 1.63 0.85 -6.61
CA GLY A 283 0.71 0.23 -7.57
C GLY A 283 1.23 0.09 -8.99
N HIS A 284 2.49 0.44 -9.23
CA HIS A 284 3.21 0.12 -10.46
C HIS A 284 4.03 -1.15 -10.31
N SER A 285 4.03 -1.96 -11.37
CA SER A 285 4.77 -3.22 -11.46
C SER A 285 6.01 -3.05 -12.33
N PHE A 286 7.16 -3.48 -11.81
CA PHE A 286 8.45 -3.50 -12.50
C PHE A 286 8.93 -4.95 -12.59
N HIS A 287 8.87 -5.53 -13.78
CA HIS A 287 9.26 -6.93 -14.00
C HIS A 287 10.78 -7.05 -14.14
N LEU A 288 11.37 -7.92 -13.32
CA LEU A 288 12.80 -8.14 -13.21
C LEU A 288 13.13 -9.55 -13.67
N GLY A 289 14.11 -9.68 -14.56
CA GLY A 289 14.57 -10.99 -15.03
C GLY A 289 15.24 -11.83 -13.92
N PRO A 290 15.55 -13.11 -14.18
CA PRO A 290 16.08 -14.03 -13.17
C PRO A 290 17.36 -13.55 -12.48
N GLY A 291 18.23 -12.87 -13.21
CA GLY A 291 19.47 -12.30 -12.67
C GLY A 291 19.30 -11.02 -11.85
N MET A 292 18.07 -10.49 -11.74
CA MET A 292 17.75 -9.20 -11.13
C MET A 292 16.91 -9.31 -9.84
N VAL A 293 16.66 -10.52 -9.31
CA VAL A 293 15.93 -10.72 -8.04
C VAL A 293 16.58 -9.95 -6.89
N PHE A 294 17.91 -9.97 -6.82
CA PHE A 294 18.69 -9.23 -5.81
C PHE A 294 18.34 -7.73 -5.78
N ALA A 295 17.99 -7.14 -6.93
CA ALA A 295 17.68 -5.72 -7.00
C ALA A 295 16.36 -5.41 -6.28
N ALA A 296 15.37 -6.30 -6.38
CA ALA A 296 14.11 -6.19 -5.66
C ALA A 296 14.33 -6.26 -4.14
N GLU A 297 15.11 -7.25 -3.69
CA GLU A 297 15.49 -7.42 -2.29
C GLU A 297 16.15 -6.16 -1.74
N LEU A 298 17.19 -5.68 -2.44
CA LEU A 298 17.97 -4.51 -2.04
C LEU A 298 17.09 -3.26 -1.98
N LEU A 299 16.28 -3.03 -3.01
CA LEU A 299 15.34 -1.90 -3.07
C LEU A 299 14.25 -2.00 -2.01
N CYS A 300 13.89 -3.19 -1.50
CA CYS A 300 12.86 -3.40 -0.50
C CYS A 300 13.39 -3.52 0.94
N GLN A 301 14.69 -3.71 1.14
CA GLN A 301 15.32 -3.91 2.44
C GLN A 301 15.36 -2.66 3.34
N GLY A 302 15.73 -1.50 2.79
CA GLY A 302 15.81 -0.25 3.56
C GLY A 302 15.57 1.01 2.70
N PRO A 303 15.24 2.15 3.34
CA PRO A 303 14.85 3.38 2.66
C PRO A 303 16.03 4.09 2.01
N ARG A 304 17.25 3.71 2.38
CA ARG A 304 18.50 4.32 1.94
C ARG A 304 19.38 3.27 1.28
N LEU A 305 19.89 3.60 0.10
CA LEU A 305 20.85 2.80 -0.65
C LEU A 305 22.14 3.59 -0.79
N SER A 306 23.22 3.08 -0.18
CA SER A 306 24.53 3.70 -0.34
C SER A 306 25.20 3.25 -1.65
N PRO A 307 26.11 4.05 -2.20
CA PRO A 307 26.98 3.59 -3.28
C PRO A 307 27.76 2.31 -2.95
N ARG A 308 28.04 2.07 -1.66
CA ARG A 308 28.69 0.85 -1.19
C ARG A 308 27.78 -0.36 -1.30
N ASP A 309 26.53 -0.24 -0.85
CA ASP A 309 25.53 -1.34 -0.92
C ASP A 309 25.28 -1.72 -2.38
N MET A 310 25.22 -0.71 -3.26
CA MET A 310 24.96 -0.87 -4.69
C MET A 310 26.19 -1.24 -5.50
N GLY A 311 27.39 -1.07 -4.94
CA GLY A 311 28.59 -0.85 -5.74
C GLY A 311 29.04 -2.06 -6.56
N HIS A 312 29.01 -3.24 -5.94
CA HIS A 312 29.35 -4.49 -6.62
C HIS A 312 28.33 -4.86 -7.71
N HIS A 313 27.05 -4.54 -7.48
CA HIS A 313 25.98 -4.79 -8.44
C HIS A 313 26.03 -3.84 -9.65
N LEU A 314 26.41 -2.59 -9.44
CA LEU A 314 26.57 -1.57 -10.49
C LEU A 314 27.81 -1.74 -11.36
N THR A 315 28.66 -2.74 -11.07
CA THR A 315 29.82 -3.11 -11.88
C THR A 315 29.82 -4.57 -12.34
N GLY A 316 28.82 -5.35 -11.93
CA GLY A 316 28.71 -6.78 -12.23
C GLY A 316 27.99 -7.09 -13.55
N ALA A 317 27.61 -8.36 -13.73
CA ALA A 317 26.98 -8.86 -14.95
C ALA A 317 25.63 -8.16 -15.29
N HIS A 318 24.89 -7.71 -14.28
CA HIS A 318 23.60 -7.02 -14.43
C HIS A 318 23.68 -5.51 -14.20
N ALA A 319 24.87 -4.92 -14.28
CA ALA A 319 25.06 -3.48 -14.04
C ALA A 319 24.24 -2.58 -14.98
N GLY A 320 24.03 -3.01 -16.23
CA GLY A 320 23.22 -2.29 -17.21
C GLY A 320 21.74 -2.29 -16.83
N ASP A 321 21.20 -3.46 -16.52
CA ASP A 321 19.79 -3.65 -16.15
C ASP A 321 19.45 -2.90 -14.86
N LEU A 322 20.33 -3.00 -13.85
CA LEU A 322 20.18 -2.25 -12.59
C LEU A 322 20.24 -0.74 -12.81
N ALA A 323 21.20 -0.26 -13.62
CA ALA A 323 21.29 1.15 -13.95
C ALA A 323 20.03 1.67 -14.65
N HIS A 324 19.44 0.87 -15.56
CA HIS A 324 18.20 1.22 -16.22
C HIS A 324 17.03 1.29 -15.25
N LEU A 325 16.89 0.29 -14.37
CA LEU A 325 15.85 0.27 -13.32
C LEU A 325 15.95 1.51 -12.44
N LEU A 326 17.14 1.84 -11.90
CA LEU A 326 17.31 3.01 -11.04
C LEU A 326 16.96 4.32 -11.75
N GLN A 327 17.30 4.45 -13.04
CA GLN A 327 16.92 5.61 -13.84
C GLN A 327 15.40 5.73 -13.99
N GLN A 328 14.71 4.62 -14.26
CA GLN A 328 13.25 4.60 -14.30
C GLN A 328 12.65 5.01 -12.95
N LEU A 329 13.22 4.52 -11.85
CA LEU A 329 12.73 4.83 -10.51
C LEU A 329 12.96 6.30 -10.11
N LEU A 330 14.10 6.88 -10.47
CA LEU A 330 14.40 8.30 -10.30
C LEU A 330 13.48 9.18 -11.16
N LEU A 331 13.28 8.83 -12.43
CA LEU A 331 12.36 9.56 -13.33
C LEU A 331 10.91 9.50 -12.84
N GLY A 332 10.50 8.37 -12.27
CA GLY A 332 9.17 8.20 -11.70
C GLY A 332 8.97 8.86 -10.35
N GLY A 333 10.00 9.50 -9.76
CA GLY A 333 9.92 10.10 -8.44
C GLY A 333 9.77 9.07 -7.30
N TYR A 334 10.07 7.80 -7.55
CA TYR A 334 10.05 6.74 -6.53
C TYR A 334 11.31 6.75 -5.67
N LEU A 335 12.41 7.23 -6.25
CA LEU A 335 13.68 7.48 -5.59
C LEU A 335 14.09 8.94 -5.80
N TYR A 336 14.86 9.47 -4.85
CA TYR A 336 15.59 10.72 -5.02
C TYR A 336 17.04 10.56 -4.56
N ALA A 337 17.92 11.44 -5.04
CA ALA A 337 19.34 11.43 -4.70
C ALA A 337 19.65 12.59 -3.75
N ALA A 338 20.40 12.29 -2.68
CA ALA A 338 20.92 13.31 -1.76
C ALA A 338 22.32 12.91 -1.26
N ASP A 339 23.11 13.91 -0.90
CA ASP A 339 24.36 13.71 -0.16
C ASP A 339 24.04 13.52 1.34
N ASP A 340 24.87 12.79 2.08
CA ASP A 340 24.69 12.49 3.52
C ASP A 340 25.01 13.69 4.43
#